data_AF-A0A845ZQB9-F1
#
_entry.id   AF-A0A845ZQB9-F1
#
_cell.length_a   1.000
_cell.length_b   1.000
_cell.length_c   1.000
_cell.angle_alpha   90.00
_cell.angle_beta   90.00
_cell.angle_gamma   90.00
#
_symmetry.space_group_name_H-M   'P 1'
#
loop_
_entity.id
_entity.type
_entity.pdbx_description
1 polymer ?
#
loop_
_entity_poly.entity_id
_entity_poly.type
_entity_poly.pdbx_seq_one_letter_code
_entity_poly.pdbx_strand_id
1 'polypeptide(L)'
;MSHERYRALALVALVPHFPDVLPQALDCATGIWDEEHRADALVALAPHFPDLLPQVLDCARGLDHEYSRALALVALAPHFPDLLPQALDCATGISHEYSRAKALVALAPYLPDLLPQALDCAIGLDHEFHRALALGDLAPHFPDLLPQALDCATGISDEYNRVRALVALAPHLPEVLPQALDCAIGLDHEYSRAHALVALAPHLPDVLPQALDCAIGLDHEFHRALALGDLAPHLPDVLLPQALDCARGLSDQFHRALALGALAPHLPDVLLPQALDCAIGISDQFHRADALVALAPHFPDLLPEALDCARGLSHEYYRASALQGLIKRLTPSSVDFPFWQKILDALASLTRPNFLRALPELAPLIIKFGGIEALRETVAAVDDVSRWWK
;
A
#
# COMPACT_ATOMS: atom_id res chain seq x y z
N MET A 1 -8.89 -18.34 14.65
CA MET A 1 -9.12 -18.05 13.22
C MET A 1 -8.32 -16.85 12.71
N SER A 2 -8.45 -15.62 13.24
CA SER A 2 -7.60 -14.48 12.79
C SER A 2 -6.15 -14.54 13.28
N HIS A 3 -5.90 -15.23 14.42
CA HIS A 3 -4.59 -15.27 15.07
C HIS A 3 -3.50 -16.04 14.30
N GLU A 4 -3.85 -17.13 13.62
CA GLU A 4 -2.87 -17.97 12.89
C GLU A 4 -2.31 -17.24 11.67
N ARG A 5 -3.14 -16.46 10.97
CA ARG A 5 -2.70 -15.58 9.88
C ARG A 5 -1.69 -14.54 10.35
N TYR A 6 -1.99 -13.81 11.43
CA TYR A 6 -1.09 -12.78 11.94
C TYR A 6 0.21 -13.38 12.49
N ARG A 7 0.13 -14.58 13.06
CA ARG A 7 1.31 -15.34 13.49
C ARG A 7 2.17 -15.78 12.30
N ALA A 8 1.58 -16.38 11.26
CA ALA A 8 2.30 -16.78 10.06
C ALA A 8 3.01 -15.58 9.41
N LEU A 9 2.28 -14.47 9.18
CA LEU A 9 2.84 -13.26 8.58
C LEU A 9 3.96 -12.65 9.45
N ALA A 10 3.80 -12.64 10.77
CA ALA A 10 4.83 -12.14 11.67
C ALA A 10 6.09 -13.03 11.62
N LEU A 11 5.94 -14.36 11.58
CA LEU A 11 7.07 -15.28 11.46
C LEU A 11 7.75 -15.19 10.10
N VAL A 12 6.99 -15.09 9.00
CA VAL A 12 7.53 -14.86 7.64
C VAL A 12 8.34 -13.56 7.61
N ALA A 13 7.82 -12.47 8.18
CA ALA A 13 8.53 -11.19 8.22
C ALA A 13 9.83 -11.24 9.05
N LEU A 14 9.95 -12.18 9.99
CA LEU A 14 11.13 -12.37 10.83
C LEU A 14 12.17 -13.35 10.23
N VAL A 15 11.84 -14.07 9.16
CA VAL A 15 12.73 -15.00 8.46
C VAL A 15 14.10 -14.38 8.08
N PRO A 16 14.18 -13.12 7.58
CA PRO A 16 15.47 -12.51 7.25
C PRO A 16 16.41 -12.38 8.46
N HIS A 17 15.87 -12.38 9.68
CA HIS A 17 16.64 -12.29 10.93
C HIS A 17 16.94 -13.66 11.55
N PHE A 18 16.09 -14.66 11.30
CA PHE A 18 16.28 -16.03 11.79
C PHE A 18 15.85 -17.05 10.74
N PRO A 19 16.78 -17.54 9.92
CA PRO A 19 16.52 -18.70 9.09
C PRO A 19 16.05 -19.91 9.93
N ASP A 20 16.42 -20.00 11.21
CA ASP A 20 15.97 -21.06 12.11
C ASP A 20 14.46 -21.05 12.42
N VAL A 21 13.76 -19.92 12.22
CA VAL A 21 12.28 -19.85 12.39
C VAL A 21 11.52 -20.25 11.13
N LEU A 22 12.23 -20.50 10.03
CA LEU A 22 11.66 -20.97 8.77
C LEU A 22 10.73 -22.19 8.97
N PRO A 23 11.12 -23.26 9.70
CA PRO A 23 10.24 -24.42 9.92
C PRO A 23 8.94 -24.03 10.63
N GLN A 24 8.99 -23.09 11.58
CA GLN A 24 7.82 -22.61 12.32
C GLN A 24 6.92 -21.73 11.43
N ALA A 25 7.52 -20.87 10.61
CA ALA A 25 6.79 -20.06 9.63
C ALA A 25 6.07 -20.94 8.61
N LEU A 26 6.70 -22.03 8.17
CA LEU A 26 6.11 -23.04 7.31
C LEU A 26 4.97 -23.80 8.01
N ASP A 27 5.18 -24.29 9.24
CA ASP A 27 4.13 -24.96 10.02
C ASP A 27 2.91 -24.04 10.21
N CYS A 28 3.14 -22.74 10.43
CA CYS A 28 2.06 -21.77 10.50
C CYS A 28 1.39 -21.52 9.15
N ALA A 29 2.15 -21.37 8.07
CA ALA A 29 1.61 -21.14 6.73
C ALA A 29 0.76 -22.34 6.27
N THR A 30 1.25 -23.56 6.46
CA THR A 30 0.52 -24.81 6.15
C THR A 30 -0.72 -25.00 7.02
N GLY A 31 -0.71 -24.48 8.25
CA GLY A 31 -1.85 -24.49 9.17
C GLY A 31 -2.94 -23.46 8.89
N ILE A 32 -2.76 -22.55 7.91
CA ILE A 32 -3.80 -21.59 7.53
C ILE A 32 -4.99 -22.35 6.90
N TRP A 33 -6.18 -22.18 7.51
CA TRP A 33 -7.41 -22.82 7.03
C TRP A 33 -7.90 -22.26 5.69
N ASP A 34 -7.76 -20.95 5.50
CA ASP A 34 -8.15 -20.28 4.26
C ASP A 34 -7.13 -20.56 3.15
N GLU A 35 -7.60 -21.14 2.04
CA GLU A 35 -6.73 -21.68 1.01
C GLU A 35 -5.99 -20.60 0.21
N GLU A 36 -6.62 -19.44 0.01
CA GLU A 36 -6.02 -18.30 -0.69
C GLU A 36 -4.90 -17.70 0.17
N HIS A 37 -5.19 -17.43 1.45
CA HIS A 37 -4.17 -16.92 2.37
C HIS A 37 -3.04 -17.91 2.62
N ARG A 38 -3.33 -19.22 2.60
CA ARG A 38 -2.32 -20.28 2.68
C ARG A 38 -1.43 -20.25 1.45
N ALA A 39 -2.00 -20.18 0.25
CA ALA A 39 -1.22 -20.14 -0.98
C ALA A 39 -0.33 -18.89 -1.05
N ASP A 40 -0.85 -17.71 -0.69
CA ASP A 40 -0.06 -16.47 -0.64
C ASP A 40 1.14 -16.60 0.31
N ALA A 41 0.90 -17.11 1.52
CA ALA A 41 1.96 -17.31 2.51
C ALA A 41 3.02 -18.32 2.03
N LEU A 42 2.61 -19.41 1.38
CA LEU A 42 3.50 -20.43 0.85
C LEU A 42 4.28 -19.95 -0.39
N VAL A 43 3.65 -19.18 -1.28
CA VAL A 43 4.32 -18.52 -2.42
C VAL A 43 5.37 -17.51 -1.91
N ALA A 44 5.06 -16.73 -0.89
CA ALA A 44 6.03 -15.82 -0.27
C ALA A 44 7.23 -16.55 0.36
N LEU A 45 7.03 -17.78 0.84
CA LEU A 45 8.10 -18.62 1.40
C LEU A 45 8.86 -19.43 0.34
N ALA A 46 8.34 -19.56 -0.88
CA ALA A 46 8.92 -20.37 -1.95
C ALA A 46 10.40 -20.03 -2.28
N PRO A 47 10.83 -18.75 -2.30
CA PRO A 47 12.24 -18.42 -2.54
C PRO A 47 13.21 -18.96 -1.48
N HIS A 48 12.72 -19.25 -0.27
CA HIS A 48 13.51 -19.70 0.87
C HIS A 48 13.49 -21.21 1.07
N PHE A 49 12.58 -21.92 0.40
CA PHE A 49 12.45 -23.37 0.48
C PHE A 49 12.29 -24.03 -0.90
N PRO A 50 13.41 -24.19 -1.63
CA PRO A 50 13.38 -24.89 -2.91
C PRO A 50 12.79 -26.30 -2.82
N ASP A 51 13.02 -26.99 -1.69
CA ASP A 51 12.52 -28.35 -1.46
C ASP A 51 10.98 -28.41 -1.28
N LEU A 52 10.34 -27.28 -0.97
CA LEU A 52 8.89 -27.18 -0.81
C LEU A 52 8.18 -26.71 -2.06
N LEU A 53 8.91 -26.30 -3.10
CA LEU A 53 8.35 -25.87 -4.37
C LEU A 53 7.30 -26.85 -4.94
N PRO A 54 7.46 -28.19 -4.85
CA PRO A 54 6.41 -29.13 -5.26
C PRO A 54 5.12 -29.00 -4.42
N GLN A 55 5.23 -28.80 -3.11
CA GLN A 55 4.09 -28.62 -2.22
C GLN A 55 3.40 -27.26 -2.46
N VAL A 56 4.18 -26.19 -2.67
CA VAL A 56 3.65 -24.87 -3.01
C VAL A 56 2.91 -24.93 -4.35
N LEU A 57 3.46 -25.66 -5.33
CA LEU A 57 2.81 -25.90 -6.61
C LEU A 57 1.50 -26.68 -6.46
N ASP A 58 1.47 -27.73 -5.66
CA ASP A 58 0.24 -28.49 -5.39
C ASP A 58 -0.82 -27.62 -4.71
N CYS A 59 -0.42 -26.77 -3.75
CA CYS A 59 -1.30 -25.78 -3.16
C CYS A 59 -1.82 -24.76 -4.19
N ALA A 60 -0.95 -24.23 -5.04
CA ALA A 60 -1.35 -23.29 -6.10
C ALA A 60 -2.34 -23.92 -7.08
N ARG A 61 -2.12 -25.18 -7.47
CA ARG A 61 -3.04 -25.95 -8.33
C ARG A 61 -4.38 -26.23 -7.66
N GLY A 62 -4.37 -26.45 -6.36
CA GLY A 62 -5.56 -26.72 -5.54
C GLY A 62 -6.43 -25.50 -5.28
N LEU A 63 -6.01 -24.29 -5.65
CA LEU A 63 -6.82 -23.08 -5.47
C LEU A 63 -8.11 -23.16 -6.30
N ASP A 64 -9.25 -23.03 -5.61
CA ASP A 64 -10.58 -22.98 -6.23
C ASP A 64 -10.77 -21.71 -7.08
N HIS A 65 -10.27 -20.57 -6.58
CA HIS A 65 -10.43 -19.28 -7.27
C HIS A 65 -9.47 -19.16 -8.45
N GLU A 66 -10.03 -19.11 -9.67
CA GLU A 66 -9.29 -19.16 -10.94
C GLU A 66 -8.22 -18.06 -11.08
N TYR A 67 -8.53 -16.84 -10.62
CA TYR A 67 -7.59 -15.73 -10.66
C TYR A 67 -6.41 -15.93 -9.70
N SER A 68 -6.69 -16.35 -8.47
CA SER A 68 -5.65 -16.60 -7.46
C SER A 68 -4.77 -17.77 -7.88
N ARG A 69 -5.37 -18.81 -8.48
CA ARG A 69 -4.64 -19.92 -9.12
C ARG A 69 -3.74 -19.44 -10.24
N ALA A 70 -4.26 -18.65 -11.18
CA ALA A 70 -3.47 -18.14 -12.30
C ALA A 70 -2.26 -17.33 -11.83
N LEU A 71 -2.44 -16.40 -10.88
CA LEU A 71 -1.35 -15.60 -10.33
C LEU A 71 -0.32 -16.42 -9.57
N ALA A 72 -0.76 -17.37 -8.75
CA ALA A 72 0.16 -18.27 -8.03
C ALA A 72 1.01 -19.09 -9.00
N LEU A 73 0.43 -19.59 -10.09
CA LEU A 73 1.17 -20.33 -11.12
C LEU A 73 2.15 -19.41 -11.89
N VAL A 74 1.77 -18.17 -12.18
CA VAL A 74 2.68 -17.17 -12.78
C VAL A 74 3.85 -16.86 -11.85
N ALA A 75 3.61 -16.69 -10.55
CA ALA A 75 4.66 -16.42 -9.57
C ALA A 75 5.69 -17.57 -9.46
N LEU A 76 5.26 -18.80 -9.74
CA LEU A 76 6.11 -20.00 -9.76
C LEU A 76 6.82 -20.23 -11.11
N ALA A 77 6.47 -19.50 -12.17
CA ALA A 77 7.02 -19.69 -13.51
C ALA A 77 8.56 -19.56 -13.59
N PRO A 78 9.25 -18.68 -12.83
CA PRO A 78 10.71 -18.66 -12.81
C PRO A 78 11.37 -19.97 -12.36
N HIS A 79 10.67 -20.77 -11.55
CA HIS A 79 11.16 -22.05 -11.03
C HIS A 79 10.63 -23.24 -11.83
N PHE A 80 9.46 -23.10 -12.44
CA PHE A 80 8.84 -24.12 -13.28
C PHE A 80 8.29 -23.52 -14.58
N PRO A 81 9.15 -23.30 -15.59
CA PRO A 81 8.73 -22.75 -16.88
C PRO A 81 7.66 -23.59 -17.58
N ASP A 82 7.65 -24.90 -17.34
CA ASP A 82 6.66 -25.85 -17.88
C ASP A 82 5.22 -25.59 -17.37
N LEU A 83 5.04 -24.72 -16.37
CA LEU A 83 3.73 -24.30 -15.88
C LEU A 83 3.10 -23.19 -16.71
N LEU A 84 3.85 -22.52 -17.58
CA LEU A 84 3.33 -21.40 -18.38
C LEU A 84 2.08 -21.76 -19.20
N PRO A 85 2.00 -22.93 -19.86
CA PRO A 85 0.75 -23.36 -20.51
C PRO A 85 -0.40 -23.55 -19.53
N GLN A 86 -0.15 -24.13 -18.35
CA GLN A 86 -1.18 -24.31 -17.32
C GLN A 86 -1.66 -22.97 -16.74
N ALA A 87 -0.74 -22.04 -16.51
CA ALA A 87 -1.04 -20.69 -16.06
C ALA A 87 -1.85 -19.93 -17.12
N LEU A 88 -1.52 -20.11 -18.40
CA LEU A 88 -2.28 -19.57 -19.52
C LEU A 88 -3.68 -20.16 -19.62
N ASP A 89 -3.83 -21.48 -19.50
CA ASP A 89 -5.13 -22.14 -19.49
C ASP A 89 -6.00 -21.63 -18.33
N CYS A 90 -5.40 -21.44 -17.16
CA CYS A 90 -6.09 -20.83 -16.02
C CYS A 90 -6.49 -19.38 -16.34
N ALA A 91 -5.56 -18.57 -16.84
CA ALA A 91 -5.80 -17.15 -17.15
C ALA A 91 -6.91 -16.97 -18.20
N THR A 92 -6.87 -17.73 -19.29
CA THR A 92 -7.87 -17.69 -20.37
C THR A 92 -9.22 -18.23 -19.93
N GLY A 93 -9.24 -19.19 -18.99
CA GLY A 93 -10.45 -19.74 -18.39
C GLY A 93 -11.18 -18.79 -17.43
N ILE A 94 -10.54 -17.70 -16.97
CA ILE A 94 -11.15 -16.75 -16.03
C ILE A 94 -12.39 -16.11 -16.67
N SER A 95 -13.52 -16.30 -16.00
CA SER A 95 -14.81 -15.72 -16.40
C SER A 95 -14.85 -14.19 -16.26
N HIS A 96 -14.30 -13.65 -15.17
CA HIS A 96 -14.27 -12.21 -14.93
C HIS A 96 -13.20 -11.52 -15.79
N GLU A 97 -13.66 -10.73 -16.76
CA GLU A 97 -12.82 -10.19 -17.84
C GLU A 97 -11.62 -9.36 -17.35
N TYR A 98 -11.77 -8.57 -16.29
CA TYR A 98 -10.66 -7.78 -15.74
C TYR A 98 -9.62 -8.66 -15.04
N SER A 99 -10.07 -9.70 -14.34
CA SER A 99 -9.19 -10.69 -13.72
C SER A 99 -8.45 -11.49 -14.79
N ARG A 100 -9.12 -11.81 -15.91
CA ARG A 100 -8.52 -12.41 -17.10
C ARG A 100 -7.44 -11.50 -17.69
N ALA A 101 -7.76 -10.23 -17.96
CA ALA A 101 -6.81 -9.27 -18.51
C ALA A 101 -5.55 -9.14 -17.62
N LYS A 102 -5.73 -9.02 -16.29
CA LYS A 102 -4.61 -8.97 -15.35
C LYS A 102 -3.77 -10.25 -15.32
N ALA A 103 -4.39 -11.42 -15.38
CA ALA A 103 -3.65 -12.68 -15.43
C ALA A 103 -2.84 -12.80 -16.73
N LEU A 104 -3.38 -12.34 -17.86
CA LEU A 104 -2.67 -12.30 -19.14
C LEU A 104 -1.51 -11.28 -19.14
N VAL A 105 -1.68 -10.10 -18.51
CA VAL A 105 -0.58 -9.15 -18.27
C VAL A 105 0.55 -9.82 -17.50
N ALA A 106 0.23 -10.53 -16.41
CA ALA A 106 1.23 -11.16 -15.57
C ALA A 106 2.04 -12.24 -16.32
N LEU A 107 1.46 -12.84 -17.36
CA LEU A 107 2.13 -13.80 -18.26
C LEU A 107 2.99 -13.14 -19.34
N ALA A 108 2.78 -11.84 -19.64
CA ALA A 108 3.46 -11.13 -20.72
C ALA A 108 5.00 -11.22 -20.71
N PRO A 109 5.69 -11.14 -19.54
CA PRO A 109 7.15 -11.27 -19.50
C PRO A 109 7.66 -12.63 -19.98
N TYR A 110 6.81 -13.67 -19.95
CA TYR A 110 7.17 -15.04 -20.30
C TYR A 110 6.61 -15.48 -21.65
N LEU A 111 5.51 -14.87 -22.10
CA LEU A 111 4.76 -15.24 -23.31
C LEU A 111 4.36 -13.98 -24.11
N PRO A 112 5.31 -13.31 -24.78
CA PRO A 112 5.03 -12.05 -25.49
C PRO A 112 4.05 -12.22 -26.66
N ASP A 113 3.93 -13.42 -27.23
CA ASP A 113 2.99 -13.71 -28.31
C ASP A 113 1.51 -13.57 -27.90
N LEU A 114 1.21 -13.53 -26.60
CA LEU A 114 -0.13 -13.37 -26.06
C LEU A 114 -0.55 -11.92 -25.85
N LEU A 115 0.35 -10.96 -26.07
CA LEU A 115 0.08 -9.54 -25.87
C LEU A 115 -1.11 -9.02 -26.70
N PRO A 116 -1.28 -9.40 -27.98
CA PRO A 116 -2.47 -9.01 -28.74
C PRO A 116 -3.76 -9.54 -28.10
N GLN A 117 -3.77 -10.79 -27.63
CA GLN A 117 -4.93 -11.37 -26.96
C GLN A 117 -5.25 -10.68 -25.63
N ALA A 118 -4.21 -10.30 -24.88
CA ALA A 118 -4.37 -9.56 -23.63
C ALA A 118 -4.97 -8.17 -23.89
N LEU A 119 -4.51 -7.48 -24.94
CA LEU A 119 -5.06 -6.21 -25.38
C LEU A 119 -6.51 -6.35 -25.87
N ASP A 120 -6.83 -7.36 -26.67
CA ASP A 120 -8.20 -7.63 -27.10
C ASP A 120 -9.14 -7.84 -25.91
N CYS A 121 -8.67 -8.58 -24.89
CA CYS A 121 -9.43 -8.75 -23.63
C CYS A 121 -9.63 -7.42 -22.92
N ALA A 122 -8.61 -6.55 -22.87
CA ALA A 122 -8.72 -5.25 -22.23
C ALA A 122 -9.68 -4.31 -22.98
N ILE A 123 -9.58 -4.25 -24.32
CA ILE A 123 -10.47 -3.46 -25.18
C ILE A 123 -11.91 -3.92 -25.04
N GLY A 124 -12.13 -5.23 -24.93
CA GLY A 124 -13.46 -5.84 -24.77
C GLY A 124 -14.12 -5.65 -23.40
N LEU A 125 -13.44 -5.04 -22.42
CA LEU A 125 -14.01 -4.82 -21.09
C LEU A 125 -15.22 -3.88 -21.14
N ASP A 126 -16.35 -4.35 -20.62
CA ASP A 126 -17.58 -3.55 -20.50
C ASP A 126 -17.40 -2.36 -19.55
N HIS A 127 -16.74 -2.58 -18.41
CA HIS A 127 -16.56 -1.56 -17.38
C HIS A 127 -15.38 -0.65 -17.70
N GLU A 128 -15.65 0.61 -18.02
CA GLU A 128 -14.64 1.55 -18.54
C GLU A 128 -13.49 1.82 -17.56
N PHE A 129 -13.75 1.85 -16.25
CA PHE A 129 -12.69 1.91 -15.23
C PHE A 129 -11.71 0.72 -15.33
N HIS A 130 -12.24 -0.49 -15.53
CA HIS A 130 -11.43 -1.71 -15.63
C HIS A 130 -10.65 -1.70 -16.94
N ARG A 131 -11.27 -1.21 -18.02
CA ARG A 131 -10.64 -0.98 -19.31
C ARG A 131 -9.45 -0.01 -19.21
N ALA A 132 -9.64 1.15 -18.59
CA ALA A 132 -8.58 2.13 -18.37
C ALA A 132 -7.38 1.54 -17.58
N LEU A 133 -7.65 0.79 -16.51
CA LEU A 133 -6.61 0.11 -15.74
C LEU A 133 -5.88 -0.94 -16.57
N ALA A 134 -6.61 -1.80 -17.28
CA ALA A 134 -6.03 -2.86 -18.08
C ALA A 134 -5.13 -2.29 -19.17
N LEU A 135 -5.54 -1.23 -19.87
CA LEU A 135 -4.71 -0.55 -20.88
C LEU A 135 -3.39 -0.03 -20.30
N GLY A 136 -3.44 0.54 -19.08
CA GLY A 136 -2.26 1.02 -18.37
C GLY A 136 -1.30 -0.09 -17.96
N ASP A 137 -1.81 -1.16 -17.35
CA ASP A 137 -1.03 -2.34 -16.93
C ASP A 137 -0.35 -3.02 -18.13
N LEU A 138 -1.02 -2.98 -19.26
CA LEU A 138 -0.60 -3.58 -20.51
C LEU A 138 0.49 -2.69 -21.19
N ALA A 139 0.37 -1.36 -21.17
CA ALA A 139 1.19 -0.41 -21.95
C ALA A 139 2.72 -0.64 -21.96
N PRO A 140 3.38 -1.01 -20.84
CA PRO A 140 4.82 -1.25 -20.82
C PRO A 140 5.28 -2.42 -21.71
N HIS A 141 4.36 -3.31 -22.10
CA HIS A 141 4.70 -4.58 -22.72
C HIS A 141 4.52 -4.60 -24.26
N PHE A 142 3.81 -3.65 -24.87
CA PHE A 142 3.58 -3.62 -26.33
C PHE A 142 3.73 -2.20 -26.92
N PRO A 143 4.96 -1.71 -27.10
CA PRO A 143 5.16 -0.43 -27.79
C PRO A 143 4.46 -0.39 -29.17
N ASP A 144 4.41 -1.52 -29.88
CA ASP A 144 3.81 -1.63 -31.22
C ASP A 144 2.27 -1.56 -31.23
N LEU A 145 1.60 -1.82 -30.09
CA LEU A 145 0.13 -1.79 -30.00
C LEU A 145 -0.40 -0.56 -29.22
N LEU A 146 0.48 0.36 -28.81
CA LEU A 146 0.09 1.63 -28.16
C LEU A 146 -0.92 2.45 -28.97
N PRO A 147 -0.87 2.52 -30.32
CA PRO A 147 -1.90 3.23 -31.09
C PRO A 147 -3.31 2.64 -30.89
N GLN A 148 -3.44 1.30 -30.83
CA GLN A 148 -4.73 0.65 -30.59
C GLN A 148 -5.21 0.89 -29.16
N ALA A 149 -4.29 0.86 -28.20
CA ALA A 149 -4.58 1.19 -26.80
C ALA A 149 -5.03 2.65 -26.66
N LEU A 150 -4.41 3.58 -27.39
CA LEU A 150 -4.80 4.99 -27.43
C LEU A 150 -6.20 5.16 -28.05
N ASP A 151 -6.47 4.54 -29.20
CA ASP A 151 -7.80 4.58 -29.82
C ASP A 151 -8.88 4.11 -28.84
N CYS A 152 -8.62 3.02 -28.11
CA CYS A 152 -9.52 2.53 -27.07
C CYS A 152 -9.67 3.53 -25.91
N ALA A 153 -8.56 4.10 -25.42
CA ALA A 153 -8.55 5.08 -24.35
C ALA A 153 -9.36 6.34 -24.72
N THR A 154 -9.18 6.86 -25.94
CA THR A 154 -9.92 8.03 -26.43
C THR A 154 -11.42 7.75 -26.62
N GLY A 155 -11.78 6.51 -26.94
CA GLY A 155 -13.16 6.05 -27.08
C GLY A 155 -13.92 5.78 -25.78
N ILE A 156 -13.28 5.91 -24.61
CA ILE A 156 -13.95 5.81 -23.31
C ILE A 156 -14.95 6.97 -23.14
N SER A 157 -16.18 6.63 -22.76
CA SER A 157 -17.29 7.60 -22.64
C SER A 157 -17.23 8.40 -21.35
N ASP A 158 -16.96 7.75 -20.22
CA ASP A 158 -16.75 8.40 -18.94
C ASP A 158 -15.46 9.22 -18.96
N GLU A 159 -15.60 10.54 -18.83
CA GLU A 159 -14.49 11.47 -19.02
C GLU A 159 -13.35 11.25 -18.02
N TYR A 160 -13.68 10.86 -16.78
CA TYR A 160 -12.68 10.58 -15.75
C TYR A 160 -11.88 9.31 -16.08
N ASN A 161 -12.56 8.22 -16.48
CA ASN A 161 -11.89 7.00 -16.92
C ASN A 161 -11.08 7.21 -18.20
N ARG A 162 -11.54 8.09 -19.11
CA ARG A 162 -10.77 8.49 -20.29
C ARG A 162 -9.46 9.17 -19.88
N VAL A 163 -9.50 10.16 -18.98
CA VAL A 163 -8.28 10.81 -18.48
C VAL A 163 -7.35 9.79 -17.84
N ARG A 164 -7.88 8.90 -16.99
CA ARG A 164 -7.07 7.85 -16.35
C ARG A 164 -6.38 6.94 -17.35
N ALA A 165 -7.07 6.53 -18.41
CA ALA A 165 -6.46 5.73 -19.47
C ALA A 165 -5.34 6.51 -20.19
N LEU A 166 -5.58 7.77 -20.56
CA LEU A 166 -4.59 8.60 -21.22
C LEU A 166 -3.34 8.86 -20.34
N VAL A 167 -3.54 9.14 -19.05
CA VAL A 167 -2.45 9.28 -18.07
C VAL A 167 -1.64 7.98 -17.97
N ALA A 168 -2.31 6.82 -17.91
CA ALA A 168 -1.62 5.55 -17.80
C ALA A 168 -0.80 5.18 -19.05
N LEU A 169 -1.18 5.68 -20.23
CA LEU A 169 -0.42 5.51 -21.47
C LEU A 169 0.76 6.50 -21.58
N ALA A 170 0.73 7.63 -20.89
CA ALA A 170 1.72 8.71 -21.02
C ALA A 170 3.19 8.31 -20.79
N PRO A 171 3.56 7.38 -19.88
CA PRO A 171 4.94 6.92 -19.74
C PRO A 171 5.53 6.32 -21.03
N HIS A 172 4.67 5.77 -21.89
CA HIS A 172 5.04 5.10 -23.14
C HIS A 172 4.61 5.87 -24.39
N LEU A 173 3.71 6.84 -24.23
CA LEU A 173 3.17 7.67 -25.32
C LEU A 173 3.04 9.15 -24.88
N PRO A 174 4.14 9.87 -24.63
CA PRO A 174 4.10 11.21 -24.03
C PRO A 174 3.29 12.25 -24.84
N GLU A 175 3.09 12.04 -26.13
CA GLU A 175 2.27 12.87 -27.00
C GLU A 175 0.79 12.94 -26.61
N VAL A 176 0.30 12.03 -25.76
CA VAL A 176 -1.08 12.05 -25.26
C VAL A 176 -1.29 13.05 -24.12
N LEU A 177 -0.20 13.57 -23.53
CA LEU A 177 -0.25 14.44 -22.35
C LEU A 177 -1.05 15.74 -22.56
N PRO A 178 -0.94 16.46 -23.69
CA PRO A 178 -1.80 17.63 -23.94
C PRO A 178 -3.28 17.26 -23.99
N GLN A 179 -3.62 16.15 -24.66
CA GLN A 179 -5.00 15.67 -24.72
C GLN A 179 -5.53 15.25 -23.34
N ALA A 180 -4.70 14.58 -22.54
CA ALA A 180 -5.04 14.17 -21.19
C ALA A 180 -5.27 15.39 -20.29
N LEU A 181 -4.44 16.43 -20.42
CA LEU A 181 -4.62 17.70 -19.72
C LEU A 181 -5.90 18.42 -20.13
N ASP A 182 -6.18 18.53 -21.43
CA ASP A 182 -7.42 19.15 -21.92
C ASP A 182 -8.66 18.41 -21.40
N CYS A 183 -8.62 17.07 -21.42
CA CYS A 183 -9.69 16.25 -20.85
C CYS A 183 -9.82 16.46 -19.34
N ALA A 184 -8.70 16.54 -18.60
CA ALA A 184 -8.70 16.77 -17.15
C ALA A 184 -9.31 18.13 -16.79
N ILE A 185 -8.92 19.19 -17.49
CA ILE A 185 -9.44 20.55 -17.30
C ILE A 185 -10.93 20.61 -17.62
N GLY A 186 -11.39 19.88 -18.64
CA GLY A 186 -12.78 19.81 -19.06
C GLY A 186 -13.72 19.06 -18.12
N LEU A 187 -13.21 18.37 -17.09
CA LEU A 187 -14.05 17.62 -16.15
C LEU A 187 -14.96 18.55 -15.34
N ASP A 188 -16.27 18.28 -15.39
CA ASP A 188 -17.30 19.01 -14.65
C ASP A 188 -17.16 18.82 -13.13
N HIS A 189 -16.93 17.58 -12.70
CA HIS A 189 -16.86 17.25 -11.27
C HIS A 189 -15.51 17.69 -10.69
N GLU A 190 -15.53 18.66 -9.77
CA GLU A 190 -14.33 19.34 -9.27
C GLU A 190 -13.31 18.39 -8.63
N TYR A 191 -13.76 17.41 -7.85
CA TYR A 191 -12.86 16.41 -7.26
C TYR A 191 -12.21 15.53 -8.33
N SER A 192 -12.96 15.18 -9.37
CA SER A 192 -12.45 14.36 -10.48
C SER A 192 -11.43 15.15 -11.28
N ARG A 193 -11.68 16.45 -11.50
CA ARG A 193 -10.74 17.40 -12.10
C ARG A 193 -9.45 17.52 -11.28
N ALA A 194 -9.56 17.76 -9.98
CA ALA A 194 -8.39 17.86 -9.10
C ALA A 194 -7.57 16.56 -9.16
N HIS A 195 -8.20 15.40 -8.94
CA HIS A 195 -7.52 14.10 -8.98
C HIS A 195 -6.91 13.78 -10.35
N ALA A 196 -7.56 14.17 -11.45
CA ALA A 196 -7.03 14.01 -12.80
C ALA A 196 -5.76 14.86 -13.02
N LEU A 197 -5.76 16.11 -12.55
CA LEU A 197 -4.58 16.98 -12.61
C LEU A 197 -3.44 16.46 -11.74
N VAL A 198 -3.73 15.88 -10.56
CA VAL A 198 -2.71 15.21 -9.76
C VAL A 198 -2.07 14.05 -10.52
N ALA A 199 -2.88 13.21 -11.16
CA ALA A 199 -2.39 12.05 -11.91
C ALA A 199 -1.47 12.46 -13.09
N LEU A 200 -1.61 13.67 -13.61
CA LEU A 200 -0.75 14.22 -14.66
C LEU A 200 0.57 14.79 -14.13
N ALA A 201 0.66 15.19 -12.86
CA ALA A 201 1.83 15.87 -12.31
C ALA A 201 3.18 15.14 -12.49
N PRO A 202 3.27 13.79 -12.38
CA PRO A 202 4.51 13.07 -12.66
C PRO A 202 5.05 13.27 -14.09
N HIS A 203 4.18 13.61 -15.04
CA HIS A 203 4.51 13.75 -16.46
C HIS A 203 4.44 15.19 -16.96
N LEU A 204 3.70 16.06 -16.27
CA LEU A 204 3.55 17.49 -16.57
C LEU A 204 3.65 18.32 -15.27
N PRO A 205 4.85 18.53 -14.70
CA PRO A 205 5.00 19.27 -13.45
C PRO A 205 4.43 20.70 -13.48
N ASP A 206 4.36 21.31 -14.67
CA ASP A 206 3.80 22.65 -14.87
C ASP A 206 2.31 22.74 -14.51
N VAL A 207 1.59 21.61 -14.38
CA VAL A 207 0.18 21.58 -13.97
C VAL A 207 0.00 21.68 -12.46
N LEU A 208 1.06 21.54 -11.66
CA LEU A 208 0.99 21.50 -10.20
C LEU A 208 0.37 22.76 -9.56
N PRO A 209 0.68 23.99 -9.99
CA PRO A 209 0.00 25.17 -9.46
C PRO A 209 -1.52 25.12 -9.70
N GLN A 210 -1.93 24.76 -10.91
CA GLN A 210 -3.36 24.64 -11.26
C GLN A 210 -4.04 23.50 -10.50
N ALA A 211 -3.35 22.37 -10.33
CA ALA A 211 -3.84 21.24 -9.56
C ALA A 211 -4.04 21.61 -8.08
N LEU A 212 -3.09 22.36 -7.50
CA LEU A 212 -3.19 22.87 -6.13
C LEU A 212 -4.33 23.88 -5.98
N ASP A 213 -4.48 24.81 -6.92
CA ASP A 213 -5.61 25.76 -6.91
C ASP A 213 -6.95 25.04 -7.02
N CYS A 214 -7.06 24.01 -7.86
CA CYS A 214 -8.26 23.16 -7.93
C CYS A 214 -8.51 22.45 -6.60
N ALA A 215 -7.48 21.86 -5.99
CA ALA A 215 -7.59 21.17 -4.71
C ALA A 215 -8.08 22.13 -3.60
N ILE A 216 -7.46 23.31 -3.48
CA ILE A 216 -7.84 24.34 -2.50
C ILE A 216 -9.27 24.83 -2.73
N GLY A 217 -9.70 24.93 -3.98
CA GLY A 217 -11.04 25.37 -4.37
C GLY A 217 -12.16 24.36 -4.10
N LEU A 218 -11.85 23.10 -3.78
CA LEU A 218 -12.87 22.06 -3.56
C LEU A 218 -13.79 22.42 -2.39
N ASP A 219 -15.10 22.48 -2.62
CA ASP A 219 -16.09 22.83 -1.59
C ASP A 219 -16.08 21.88 -0.37
N HIS A 220 -15.91 20.58 -0.61
CA HIS A 220 -15.97 19.58 0.46
C HIS A 220 -14.59 19.37 1.10
N GLU A 221 -14.46 19.69 2.38
CA GLU A 221 -13.18 19.62 3.13
C GLU A 221 -12.52 18.23 3.09
N PHE A 222 -13.29 17.14 3.10
CA PHE A 222 -12.75 15.78 2.92
C PHE A 222 -12.02 15.61 1.59
N HIS A 223 -12.65 16.05 0.49
CA HIS A 223 -12.08 15.98 -0.85
C HIS A 223 -10.85 16.89 -0.96
N ARG A 224 -10.90 18.06 -0.32
CA ARG A 224 -9.75 18.98 -0.21
C ARG A 224 -8.56 18.30 0.49
N ALA A 225 -8.79 17.65 1.63
CA ALA A 225 -7.74 16.94 2.36
C ALA A 225 -7.14 15.77 1.54
N LEU A 226 -7.98 14.99 0.85
CA LEU A 226 -7.51 13.92 -0.04
C LEU A 226 -6.68 14.47 -1.20
N ALA A 227 -7.16 15.49 -1.89
CA ALA A 227 -6.45 16.09 -3.02
C ALA A 227 -5.11 16.71 -2.61
N LEU A 228 -5.02 17.34 -1.43
CA LEU A 228 -3.75 17.80 -0.86
C LEU A 228 -2.78 16.64 -0.60
N GLY A 229 -3.31 15.52 -0.11
CA GLY A 229 -2.50 14.32 0.14
C GLY A 229 -1.97 13.70 -1.14
N ASP A 230 -2.79 13.61 -2.19
CA ASP A 230 -2.36 13.08 -3.48
C ASP A 230 -1.34 14.01 -4.16
N LEU A 231 -1.44 15.33 -3.95
CA LEU A 231 -0.48 16.32 -4.46
C LEU A 231 0.85 16.34 -3.71
N ALA A 232 0.85 16.07 -2.40
CA ALA A 232 2.00 16.27 -1.53
C ALA A 232 3.32 15.67 -2.05
N PRO A 233 3.35 14.43 -2.61
CA PRO A 233 4.57 13.84 -3.15
C PRO A 233 5.16 14.55 -4.37
N HIS A 234 4.37 15.39 -5.03
CA HIS A 234 4.72 16.05 -6.29
C HIS A 234 4.94 17.56 -6.14
N LEU A 235 4.49 18.17 -5.03
CA LEU A 235 4.59 19.61 -4.83
C LEU A 235 6.05 20.05 -4.62
N PRO A 236 6.55 21.03 -5.39
CA PRO A 236 7.82 21.67 -5.08
C PRO A 236 7.71 22.51 -3.80
N ASP A 237 8.84 22.73 -3.12
CA ASP A 237 8.94 23.50 -1.87
C ASP A 237 8.24 24.87 -1.91
N VAL A 238 8.18 25.51 -3.08
CA VAL A 238 7.53 26.81 -3.26
C VAL A 238 6.00 26.76 -3.12
N LEU A 239 5.36 25.60 -3.34
CA LEU A 239 3.91 25.40 -3.26
C LEU A 239 3.46 24.78 -1.93
N LEU A 240 4.36 24.13 -1.19
CA LEU A 240 4.05 23.51 0.11
C LEU A 240 3.52 24.48 1.17
N PRO A 241 3.94 25.76 1.27
CA PRO A 241 3.34 26.71 2.20
C PRO A 241 1.84 26.91 1.93
N GLN A 242 1.44 27.02 0.67
CA GLN A 242 0.04 27.20 0.27
C GLN A 242 -0.79 25.94 0.59
N ALA A 243 -0.23 24.75 0.35
CA ALA A 243 -0.87 23.49 0.73
C ALA A 243 -1.03 23.35 2.26
N LEU A 244 -0.02 23.73 3.03
CA LEU A 244 -0.06 23.70 4.49
C LEU A 244 -1.06 24.72 5.06
N ASP A 245 -1.12 25.93 4.51
CA ASP A 245 -2.11 26.94 4.92
C ASP A 245 -3.55 26.48 4.63
N CYS A 246 -3.76 25.81 3.50
CA CYS A 246 -5.02 25.17 3.19
C CYS A 246 -5.39 24.10 4.23
N ALA A 247 -4.45 23.19 4.55
CA ALA A 247 -4.65 22.16 5.57
C ALA A 247 -5.00 22.78 6.94
N ARG A 248 -4.28 23.82 7.35
CA ARG A 248 -4.53 24.55 8.61
C ARG A 248 -5.91 25.23 8.64
N GLY A 249 -6.39 25.69 7.49
CA GLY A 249 -7.68 26.34 7.32
C GLY A 249 -8.88 25.38 7.35
N LEU A 250 -8.67 24.06 7.34
CA LEU A 250 -9.74 23.08 7.43
C LEU A 250 -10.45 23.15 8.79
N SER A 251 -11.76 23.34 8.77
CA SER A 251 -12.58 23.53 9.96
C SER A 251 -12.71 22.23 10.74
N ASP A 252 -12.95 21.13 10.03
CA ASP A 252 -13.05 19.80 10.61
C ASP A 252 -11.67 19.25 11.00
N GLN A 253 -11.57 18.76 12.24
CA GLN A 253 -10.31 18.30 12.82
C GLN A 253 -9.84 16.96 12.23
N PHE A 254 -10.75 16.11 11.75
CA PHE A 254 -10.41 14.88 11.03
C PHE A 254 -9.76 15.23 9.69
N HIS A 255 -10.39 16.11 8.90
CA HIS A 255 -9.83 16.53 7.62
C HIS A 255 -8.47 17.23 7.79
N ARG A 256 -8.33 18.05 8.84
CA ARG A 256 -7.07 18.70 9.18
C ARG A 256 -5.96 17.71 9.52
N ALA A 257 -6.23 16.74 10.37
CA ALA A 257 -5.27 15.68 10.70
C ALA A 257 -4.87 14.87 9.46
N LEU A 258 -5.86 14.51 8.63
CA LEU A 258 -5.64 13.77 7.38
C LEU A 258 -4.71 14.54 6.43
N ALA A 259 -4.99 15.83 6.20
CA ALA A 259 -4.17 16.67 5.33
C ALA A 259 -2.76 16.88 5.90
N LEU A 260 -2.62 17.15 7.20
CA LEU A 260 -1.30 17.25 7.86
C LEU A 260 -0.52 15.94 7.74
N GLY A 261 -1.18 14.81 7.94
CA GLY A 261 -0.54 13.51 7.88
C GLY A 261 -0.01 13.17 6.49
N ALA A 262 -0.74 13.57 5.45
CA ALA A 262 -0.29 13.39 4.07
C ALA A 262 0.79 14.38 3.65
N LEU A 263 0.76 15.63 4.14
CA LEU A 263 1.79 16.63 3.83
C LEU A 263 3.09 16.39 4.58
N ALA A 264 3.04 15.90 5.82
CA ALA A 264 4.19 15.79 6.73
C ALA A 264 5.47 15.20 6.09
N PRO A 265 5.43 14.07 5.36
CA PRO A 265 6.63 13.46 4.76
C PRO A 265 7.33 14.34 3.71
N HIS A 266 6.64 15.35 3.20
CA HIS A 266 7.07 16.20 2.10
C HIS A 266 7.41 17.62 2.54
N LEU A 267 7.12 17.98 3.79
CA LEU A 267 7.37 19.34 4.28
C LEU A 267 8.87 19.60 4.48
N PRO A 268 9.41 20.73 3.96
CA PRO A 268 10.76 21.17 4.30
C PRO A 268 10.84 21.61 5.76
N ASP A 269 12.03 21.53 6.35
CA ASP A 269 12.27 21.78 7.78
C ASP A 269 11.71 23.12 8.28
N VAL A 270 11.69 24.14 7.42
CA VAL A 270 11.16 25.48 7.72
C VAL A 270 9.65 25.50 7.97
N LEU A 271 8.89 24.56 7.43
CA LEU A 271 7.43 24.46 7.58
C LEU A 271 7.01 23.50 8.70
N LEU A 272 7.90 22.61 9.14
CA LEU A 272 7.59 21.62 10.17
C LEU A 272 7.09 22.24 11.49
N PRO A 273 7.64 23.35 12.02
CA PRO A 273 7.11 23.96 13.24
C PRO A 273 5.66 24.40 13.10
N GLN A 274 5.26 24.90 11.93
CA GLN A 274 3.88 25.33 11.68
C GLN A 274 2.92 24.13 11.58
N ALA A 275 3.38 23.02 10.98
CA ALA A 275 2.62 21.78 10.95
C ALA A 275 2.46 21.18 12.36
N LEU A 276 3.52 21.26 13.19
CA LEU A 276 3.48 20.84 14.58
C LEU A 276 2.50 21.67 15.42
N ASP A 277 2.57 23.00 15.32
CA ASP A 277 1.61 23.89 16.00
C ASP A 277 0.16 23.57 15.60
N CYS A 278 -0.05 23.25 14.31
CA CYS A 278 -1.35 22.83 13.82
C CYS A 278 -1.80 21.49 14.43
N ALA A 279 -0.92 20.49 14.48
CA ALA A 279 -1.21 19.19 15.07
C ALA A 279 -1.52 19.30 16.57
N ILE A 280 -0.72 20.06 17.34
CA ILE A 280 -0.96 20.32 18.77
C ILE A 280 -2.29 21.04 19.01
N GLY A 281 -2.67 21.94 18.08
CA GLY A 281 -3.94 22.66 18.12
C GLY A 281 -5.19 21.79 17.86
N ILE A 282 -5.04 20.53 17.45
CA ILE A 282 -6.16 19.60 17.30
C ILE A 282 -6.65 19.19 18.70
N SER A 283 -7.94 19.45 18.98
CA SER A 283 -8.53 19.22 20.29
C SER A 283 -8.93 17.77 20.52
N ASP A 284 -9.41 17.11 19.46
CA ASP A 284 -9.75 15.69 19.50
C ASP A 284 -8.49 14.84 19.61
N GLN A 285 -8.45 13.99 20.63
CA GLN A 285 -7.25 13.20 20.96
C GLN A 285 -6.87 12.21 19.87
N PHE A 286 -7.85 11.65 19.14
CA PHE A 286 -7.60 10.71 18.06
C PHE A 286 -6.95 11.40 16.88
N HIS A 287 -7.56 12.47 16.39
CA HIS A 287 -7.04 13.24 15.26
C HIS A 287 -5.69 13.89 15.58
N ARG A 288 -5.50 14.35 16.82
CA ARG A 288 -4.20 14.85 17.29
C ARG A 288 -3.15 13.75 17.28
N ALA A 289 -3.46 12.58 17.83
CA ALA A 289 -2.53 11.45 17.82
C ALA A 289 -2.11 11.12 16.39
N ASP A 290 -3.06 11.00 15.47
CA ASP A 290 -2.82 10.68 14.05
C ASP A 290 -1.88 11.71 13.37
N ALA A 291 -2.15 13.00 13.56
CA ALA A 291 -1.29 14.07 13.05
C ALA A 291 0.12 14.05 13.66
N LEU A 292 0.25 13.81 14.97
CA LEU A 292 1.55 13.71 15.64
C LEU A 292 2.33 12.47 15.20
N VAL A 293 1.66 11.32 14.98
CA VAL A 293 2.29 10.10 14.43
C VAL A 293 2.91 10.40 13.07
N ALA A 294 2.21 11.15 12.21
CA ALA A 294 2.71 11.49 10.89
C ALA A 294 3.90 12.47 10.90
N LEU A 295 3.95 13.39 11.86
CA LEU A 295 5.05 14.35 12.03
C LEU A 295 6.27 13.79 12.79
N ALA A 296 6.09 12.72 13.57
CA ALA A 296 7.14 12.12 14.39
C ALA A 296 8.46 11.79 13.64
N PRO A 297 8.48 11.37 12.35
CA PRO A 297 9.72 11.14 11.63
C PRO A 297 10.63 12.38 11.54
N HIS A 298 10.04 13.57 11.57
CA HIS A 298 10.76 14.83 11.49
C HIS A 298 11.06 15.44 12.86
N PHE A 299 10.41 14.94 13.91
CA PHE A 299 10.61 15.37 15.28
C PHE A 299 10.71 14.16 16.23
N PRO A 300 11.89 13.53 16.34
CA PRO A 300 12.09 12.39 17.23
C PRO A 300 11.69 12.67 18.69
N ASP A 301 11.86 13.92 19.13
CA ASP A 301 11.50 14.36 20.49
C ASP A 301 9.96 14.33 20.75
N LEU A 302 9.13 14.25 19.71
CA LEU A 302 7.68 14.09 19.84
C LEU A 302 7.24 12.63 20.02
N LEU A 303 8.13 11.66 19.80
CA LEU A 303 7.78 10.24 19.91
C LEU A 303 7.16 9.89 21.27
N PRO A 304 7.66 10.40 22.43
CA PRO A 304 7.01 10.18 23.72
C PRO A 304 5.60 10.77 23.81
N GLU A 305 5.38 11.99 23.33
CA GLU A 305 4.07 12.65 23.39
C GLU A 305 3.06 11.97 22.46
N ALA A 306 3.48 11.61 21.25
CA ALA A 306 2.66 10.88 20.31
C ALA A 306 2.28 9.49 20.85
N LEU A 307 3.22 8.80 21.52
CA LEU A 307 2.98 7.52 22.17
C LEU A 307 1.96 7.64 23.32
N ASP A 308 2.10 8.67 24.16
CA ASP A 308 1.17 8.93 25.26
C ASP A 308 -0.24 9.27 24.73
N CYS A 309 -0.34 10.07 23.67
CA CYS A 309 -1.60 10.35 22.99
C CYS A 309 -2.24 9.08 22.41
N ALA A 310 -1.46 8.27 21.68
CA ALA A 310 -1.94 7.02 21.08
C ALA A 310 -2.42 6.02 22.15
N ARG A 311 -1.66 5.87 23.25
CA ARG A 311 -2.05 5.03 24.38
C ARG A 311 -3.35 5.48 25.05
N GLY A 312 -3.57 6.79 25.13
CA GLY A 312 -4.76 7.40 25.74
C GLY A 312 -6.06 7.19 24.96
N LEU A 313 -5.99 6.70 23.71
CA LEU A 313 -7.17 6.49 22.87
C LEU A 313 -8.12 5.43 23.46
N SER A 314 -9.39 5.80 23.59
CA SER A 314 -10.43 4.98 24.20
C SER A 314 -10.84 3.81 23.31
N HIS A 315 -10.95 4.04 22.00
CA HIS A 315 -11.34 3.02 21.04
C HIS A 315 -10.14 2.16 20.64
N GLU A 316 -10.26 0.84 20.81
CA GLU A 316 -9.15 -0.10 20.63
C GLU A 316 -8.56 -0.07 19.21
N TYR A 317 -9.42 -0.04 18.19
CA TYR A 317 -8.98 -0.01 16.79
C TYR A 317 -8.07 1.20 16.50
N TYR A 318 -8.45 2.38 17.01
CA TYR A 318 -7.70 3.62 16.82
C TYR A 318 -6.39 3.61 17.62
N ARG A 319 -6.43 3.11 18.87
CA ARG A 319 -5.23 2.90 19.69
C ARG A 319 -4.21 1.99 19.00
N ALA A 320 -4.68 0.86 18.46
CA ALA A 320 -3.84 -0.08 17.72
C ALA A 320 -3.25 0.57 16.47
N SER A 321 -4.05 1.27 15.67
CA SER A 321 -3.58 1.93 14.44
C SER A 321 -2.49 2.97 14.73
N ALA A 322 -2.71 3.86 15.70
CA ALA A 322 -1.74 4.90 16.05
C ALA A 322 -0.44 4.32 16.62
N LEU A 323 -0.52 3.34 17.53
CA LEU A 323 0.67 2.69 18.09
C LEU A 323 1.46 1.94 17.02
N GLN A 324 0.79 1.25 16.09
CA GLN A 324 1.45 0.57 14.97
C GLN A 324 2.15 1.56 14.04
N GLY A 325 1.52 2.71 13.76
CA GLY A 325 2.12 3.79 12.97
C GLY A 325 3.42 4.30 13.61
N LEU A 326 3.41 4.52 14.93
CA LEU A 326 4.60 4.96 15.67
C LEU A 326 5.72 3.92 15.65
N ILE A 327 5.39 2.65 15.86
CA ILE A 327 6.38 1.57 15.98
C ILE A 327 7.19 1.40 14.70
N LYS A 328 6.55 1.50 13.54
CA LYS A 328 7.21 1.47 12.22
C LYS A 328 8.27 2.55 12.02
N ARG A 329 8.24 3.61 12.83
CA ARG A 329 9.16 4.74 12.76
C ARG A 329 10.27 4.68 13.82
N LEU A 330 10.20 3.71 14.73
CA LEU A 330 11.20 3.56 15.76
C LEU A 330 12.46 2.93 15.17
N THR A 331 13.60 3.53 15.47
CA THR A 331 14.92 2.99 15.11
C THR A 331 15.70 2.68 16.38
N PRO A 332 16.65 1.73 16.34
CA PRO A 332 17.58 1.51 17.45
C PRO A 332 18.28 2.80 17.89
N SER A 333 18.53 3.75 17.00
CA SER A 333 19.12 5.05 17.35
C SER A 333 18.18 6.00 18.10
N SER A 334 16.88 5.96 17.83
CA SER A 334 15.90 6.92 18.39
C SER A 334 15.29 6.50 19.73
N VAL A 335 15.61 5.30 20.23
CA VAL A 335 14.98 4.74 21.43
C VAL A 335 16.03 4.44 22.49
N ASP A 336 15.91 5.05 23.67
CA ASP A 336 16.67 4.67 24.86
C ASP A 336 15.90 3.65 25.72
N PHE A 337 16.54 3.11 26.76
CA PHE A 337 15.91 2.06 27.57
C PHE A 337 14.65 2.53 28.34
N PRO A 338 14.62 3.74 28.95
CA PRO A 338 13.39 4.27 29.53
C PRO A 338 12.25 4.43 28.51
N PHE A 339 12.54 4.91 27.30
CA PHE A 339 11.53 5.04 26.26
C PHE A 339 11.07 3.67 25.75
N TRP A 340 11.98 2.69 25.65
CA TRP A 340 11.65 1.30 25.36
C TRP A 340 10.62 0.71 26.32
N GLN A 341 10.75 0.97 27.63
CA GLN A 341 9.76 0.54 28.63
C GLN A 341 8.38 1.17 28.37
N LYS A 342 8.35 2.46 28.03
CA LYS A 342 7.10 3.15 27.68
C LYS A 342 6.44 2.54 26.44
N ILE A 343 7.23 2.19 25.42
CA ILE A 343 6.74 1.54 24.20
C ILE A 343 6.08 0.20 24.54
N LEU A 344 6.73 -0.63 25.36
CA LEU A 344 6.17 -1.90 25.81
C LEU A 344 4.90 -1.71 26.64
N ASP A 345 4.87 -0.74 27.55
CA ASP A 345 3.69 -0.41 28.36
C ASP A 345 2.51 0.07 27.51
N ALA A 346 2.78 0.87 26.47
CA ALA A 346 1.76 1.32 25.53
C ALA A 346 1.22 0.13 24.71
N LEU A 347 2.09 -0.75 24.24
CA LEU A 347 1.73 -1.95 23.50
C LEU A 347 0.96 -2.98 24.33
N ALA A 348 1.24 -3.07 25.63
CA ALA A 348 0.50 -3.94 26.55
C ALA A 348 -0.99 -3.57 26.65
N SER A 349 -1.39 -2.37 26.21
CA SER A 349 -2.80 -1.96 26.11
C SER A 349 -3.54 -2.53 24.90
N LEU A 350 -2.84 -3.21 23.98
CA LEU A 350 -3.43 -3.79 22.77
C LEU A 350 -3.95 -5.21 23.01
N THR A 351 -4.93 -5.62 22.21
CA THR A 351 -5.28 -7.05 22.13
C THR A 351 -4.15 -7.85 21.50
N ARG A 352 -4.16 -9.16 21.77
CA ARG A 352 -3.15 -10.10 21.26
C ARG A 352 -2.91 -10.01 19.75
N PRO A 353 -3.92 -9.98 18.85
CA PRO A 353 -3.67 -9.84 17.42
C PRO A 353 -2.89 -8.57 17.09
N ASN A 354 -3.27 -7.44 17.72
CA ASN A 354 -2.68 -6.15 17.46
C ASN A 354 -1.25 -6.06 18.04
N PHE A 355 -0.99 -6.70 19.17
CA PHE A 355 0.37 -6.83 19.71
C PHE A 355 1.25 -7.71 18.80
N LEU A 356 0.77 -8.88 18.37
CA LEU A 356 1.53 -9.79 17.49
C LEU A 356 1.91 -9.13 16.17
N ARG A 357 1.04 -8.28 15.62
CA ARG A 357 1.33 -7.48 14.41
C ARG A 357 2.49 -6.49 14.59
N ALA A 358 2.77 -6.04 15.82
CA ALA A 358 3.85 -5.10 16.09
C ALA A 358 5.21 -5.78 16.22
N LEU A 359 5.24 -7.08 16.56
CA LEU A 359 6.48 -7.79 16.88
C LEU A 359 7.56 -7.74 15.79
N PRO A 360 7.24 -7.89 14.48
CA PRO A 360 8.26 -7.80 13.43
C PRO A 360 8.99 -6.45 13.42
N GLU A 361 8.24 -5.36 13.59
CA GLU A 361 8.77 -3.99 13.61
C GLU A 361 9.61 -3.71 14.88
N LEU A 362 9.34 -4.43 15.97
CA LEU A 362 10.09 -4.30 17.23
C LEU A 362 11.38 -5.13 17.25
N ALA A 363 11.58 -6.06 16.31
CA ALA A 363 12.74 -6.95 16.29
C ALA A 363 14.09 -6.21 16.42
N PRO A 364 14.36 -5.10 15.69
CA PRO A 364 15.60 -4.36 15.83
C PRO A 364 15.81 -3.79 17.25
N LEU A 365 14.73 -3.38 17.92
CA LEU A 365 14.79 -2.84 19.28
C LEU A 365 14.98 -3.94 20.33
N ILE A 366 14.31 -5.08 20.15
CA ILE A 366 14.49 -6.25 21.02
C ILE A 366 15.96 -6.71 20.95
N ILE A 367 16.54 -6.78 19.75
CA ILE A 367 17.95 -7.11 19.56
C ILE A 367 18.86 -6.06 20.22
N LYS A 368 18.56 -4.77 20.08
CA LYS A 368 19.36 -3.71 20.71
C LYS A 368 19.45 -3.88 22.23
N PHE A 369 18.34 -4.15 22.90
CA PHE A 369 18.28 -4.14 24.37
C PHE A 369 18.49 -5.51 25.02
N GLY A 370 18.11 -6.59 24.37
CA GLY A 370 18.19 -7.96 24.90
C GLY A 370 19.06 -8.91 24.08
N GLY A 371 19.64 -8.44 22.98
CA GLY A 371 20.40 -9.27 22.05
C GLY A 371 19.50 -10.20 21.22
N ILE A 372 20.15 -10.97 20.36
CA ILE A 372 19.48 -11.94 19.47
C ILE A 372 18.73 -13.01 20.28
N GLU A 373 19.25 -13.40 21.44
CA GLU A 373 18.60 -14.39 22.32
C GLU A 373 17.27 -13.89 22.87
N ALA A 374 17.15 -12.61 23.25
CA ALA A 374 15.86 -12.08 23.72
C ALA A 374 14.78 -12.11 22.62
N LEU A 375 15.16 -11.91 21.36
CA LEU A 375 14.22 -12.04 20.25
C LEU A 375 13.83 -13.51 20.02
N ARG A 376 14.77 -14.45 20.14
CA ARG A 376 14.50 -15.90 20.10
C ARG A 376 13.55 -16.33 21.22
N GLU A 377 13.77 -15.87 22.44
CA GLU A 377 12.89 -16.11 23.59
C GLU A 377 11.51 -15.49 23.38
N THR A 378 11.44 -14.30 22.77
CA THR A 378 10.16 -13.66 22.42
C THR A 378 9.34 -14.51 21.45
N VAL A 379 9.98 -15.05 20.40
CA VAL A 379 9.33 -15.96 19.45
C VAL A 379 8.87 -17.25 20.15
N ALA A 380 9.73 -17.85 20.99
CA ALA A 380 9.37 -19.05 21.76
C ALA A 380 8.20 -18.80 22.71
N ALA A 381 8.15 -17.63 23.37
CA ALA A 381 7.04 -17.25 24.23
C ALA A 381 5.73 -17.07 23.47
N VAL A 382 5.77 -16.49 22.26
CA VAL A 382 4.60 -16.40 21.38
C VAL A 382 4.08 -17.79 21.01
N ASP A 383 4.98 -18.71 20.68
CA ASP A 383 4.64 -20.09 20.36
C ASP A 383 4.03 -20.84 21.55
N ASP A 384 4.63 -20.73 22.74
CA ASP A 384 4.12 -21.39 23.94
C ASP A 384 2.74 -20.85 24.33
N VAL A 385 2.54 -19.53 24.30
CA VAL A 385 1.23 -18.93 24.57
C VAL A 385 0.18 -19.37 23.55
N SER A 386 0.57 -19.56 22.28
CA SER A 386 -0.34 -20.05 21.24
C SER A 386 -0.79 -21.50 21.46
N ARG A 387 0.05 -22.33 22.07
CA ARG A 387 -0.27 -23.74 22.39
C ARG A 387 -1.26 -23.89 23.53
N TRP A 388 -1.35 -22.89 24.41
CA TRP A 388 -2.16 -22.96 25.62
C TRP A 388 -3.65 -22.69 25.38
N TRP A 389 -4.02 -22.21 24.18
CA TRP A 389 -5.40 -21.86 23.87
C TRP A 389 -5.78 -22.25 22.43
N LYS A 390 -6.45 -23.40 22.31
CA LYS A 390 -7.18 -23.85 21.11
C LYS A 390 -8.53 -23.18 20.99
#